data_AF-A0A3B6W5A4-F1
#
_entry.id   AF-A0A3B6W5A4-F1
#
_cell.length_a   1.000
_cell.length_b   1.000
_cell.length_c   1.000
_cell.angle_alpha   90.00
_cell.angle_beta   90.00
_cell.angle_gamma   90.00
#
_symmetry.space_group_name_H-M   'P 1'
#
loop_
_entity.id
_entity.type
_entity.pdbx_description
1 polymer ?
#
loop_
_entity_poly.entity_id
_entity_poly.type
_entity_poly.pdbx_seq_one_letter_code
_entity_poly.pdbx_strand_id
1 'polypeptide(L)'
;MKTCIALRAVPELRELREGLSTVDYMTAAIAHIARNPAAPGKKFNLTHSGERNLSLEDFFDRLERAFGFSFARVPFRDWFDRWKDDAATPLYPVLNLFRDPMHGGMCMVELDQHTYR
;
A
#
# COMPACT_ATOMS: atom_id res chain seq x y z
N MET A 1 -7.64 -0.87 -1.66
CA MET A 1 -8.72 0.07 -1.22
C MET A 1 -10.13 -0.43 -1.54
N LYS A 2 -10.57 -0.54 -2.82
CA LYS A 2 -11.98 -0.85 -3.17
C LYS A 2 -12.52 -2.12 -2.50
N THR A 3 -11.76 -3.21 -2.52
CA THR A 3 -12.12 -4.46 -1.85
C THR A 3 -12.32 -4.28 -0.34
N CYS A 4 -11.42 -3.54 0.33
CA CYS A 4 -11.56 -3.27 1.77
C CYS A 4 -12.82 -2.45 2.10
N ILE A 5 -13.17 -1.49 1.24
CA ILE A 5 -14.42 -0.71 1.35
C ILE A 5 -15.65 -1.61 1.19
N ALA A 6 -15.67 -2.45 0.15
CA ALA A 6 -16.78 -3.36 -0.10
C ALA A 6 -16.97 -4.36 1.05
N LEU A 7 -15.88 -4.91 1.58
CA LEU A 7 -15.90 -5.87 2.69
C LEU A 7 -16.09 -5.22 4.07
N ARG A 8 -15.99 -3.89 4.17
CA ARG A 8 -15.84 -3.15 5.44
C ARG A 8 -14.80 -3.78 6.37
N ALA A 9 -13.71 -4.26 5.79
CA ALA A 9 -12.67 -4.99 6.50
C ALA A 9 -11.30 -4.73 5.88
N VAL A 10 -10.28 -4.59 6.72
CA VAL A 10 -8.89 -4.36 6.36
C VAL A 10 -8.02 -5.49 6.90
N PRO A 11 -7.06 -5.99 6.11
CA PRO A 11 -6.15 -7.03 6.59
C PRO A 11 -5.18 -6.45 7.61
N GLU A 12 -4.95 -7.17 8.70
CA GLU A 12 -3.89 -6.88 9.66
C GLU A 12 -2.53 -7.22 9.02
N LEU A 13 -1.90 -6.21 8.45
CA LEU A 13 -0.57 -6.27 7.85
C LEU A 13 0.28 -5.18 8.50
N ARG A 14 1.16 -5.60 9.41
CA ARG A 14 1.95 -4.70 10.24
C ARG A 14 3.09 -4.13 9.39
N GLU A 15 3.26 -2.81 9.43
CA GLU A 15 4.35 -2.10 8.74
C GLU A 15 4.38 -2.27 7.20
N LEU A 16 3.25 -2.66 6.57
CA LEU A 16 3.14 -2.56 5.11
C LEU A 16 3.06 -1.08 4.72
N ARG A 17 4.14 -0.53 4.19
CA ARG A 17 4.25 0.88 3.81
C ARG A 17 4.40 1.00 2.30
N GLU A 18 3.35 1.44 1.60
CA GLU A 18 3.37 1.51 0.13
C GLU A 18 4.00 2.79 -0.44
N GLY A 19 4.53 3.70 0.40
CA GLY A 19 5.19 4.91 -0.10
C GLY A 19 4.27 5.84 -0.87
N LEU A 20 3.05 6.06 -0.36
CA LEU A 20 1.97 6.80 -1.03
C LEU A 20 2.31 8.29 -1.28
N SER A 21 2.87 8.60 -2.45
CA SER A 21 3.08 9.97 -2.93
C SER A 21 1.95 10.46 -3.81
N THR A 22 1.55 11.71 -3.63
CA THR A 22 0.53 12.34 -4.47
C THR A 22 1.13 12.78 -5.82
N VAL A 23 0.32 12.71 -6.88
CA VAL A 23 0.79 12.99 -8.25
C VAL A 23 1.22 14.45 -8.45
N ASP A 24 0.53 15.38 -7.81
CA ASP A 24 0.88 16.81 -7.80
C ASP A 24 2.26 17.05 -7.18
N TYR A 25 2.57 16.40 -6.05
CA TYR A 25 3.91 16.45 -5.47
C TYR A 25 4.96 15.87 -6.43
N MET A 26 4.71 14.68 -6.99
CA MET A 26 5.68 14.02 -7.88
C MET A 26 5.98 14.87 -9.12
N THR A 27 4.96 15.42 -9.76
CA THR A 27 5.11 16.27 -10.95
C THR A 27 5.82 17.58 -10.62
N ALA A 28 5.49 18.22 -9.49
CA ALA A 28 6.17 19.42 -9.03
C ALA A 28 7.65 19.17 -8.70
N ALA A 29 7.96 18.06 -8.01
CA ALA A 29 9.31 17.67 -7.66
C ALA A 29 10.16 17.37 -8.91
N ILE A 30 9.61 16.63 -9.88
CA ILE A 30 10.27 16.36 -11.16
C ILE A 30 10.56 17.67 -11.91
N ALA A 31 9.57 18.56 -12.02
CA ALA A 31 9.75 19.85 -12.70
C ALA A 31 10.76 20.76 -11.98
N HIS A 32 10.84 20.68 -10.65
CA HIS A 32 11.84 21.39 -9.86
C HIS A 32 13.26 20.84 -10.13
N ILE A 33 13.44 19.52 -10.06
CA ILE A 33 14.73 18.85 -10.31
C ILE A 33 15.22 19.12 -11.74
N ALA A 34 14.34 18.99 -12.74
CA ALA A 34 14.70 19.16 -14.15
C ALA A 34 15.19 20.58 -14.49
N ARG A 35 14.76 21.60 -13.73
CA ARG A 35 15.19 22.99 -13.90
C ARG A 35 16.52 23.32 -13.21
N ASN A 36 17.07 22.41 -12.41
CA ASN A 36 18.31 22.63 -11.69
C ASN A 36 19.52 22.32 -12.59
N PRO A 37 20.35 23.31 -12.97
CA PRO A 37 21.50 23.08 -13.85
C PRO A 37 22.56 22.17 -13.26
N ALA A 38 22.55 21.93 -11.94
CA ALA A 38 23.44 21.00 -11.25
C ALA A 38 22.84 19.59 -11.05
N ALA A 39 21.64 19.32 -11.56
CA ALA A 39 20.98 18.01 -11.49
C ALA A 39 21.39 16.99 -12.57
N PRO A 40 21.85 17.37 -13.79
CA PRO A 40 22.27 16.38 -14.78
C PRO A 40 23.29 15.38 -14.23
N GLY A 41 23.09 14.10 -14.55
CA GLY A 41 23.92 12.99 -14.06
C GLY A 41 23.63 12.52 -12.63
N LYS A 42 22.75 13.18 -11.88
CA LYS A 42 22.34 12.76 -10.53
C LYS A 42 21.13 11.84 -10.56
N LYS A 43 20.98 11.04 -9.49
CA LYS A 43 19.83 10.17 -9.22
C LYS A 43 19.12 10.67 -7.98
N PHE A 44 17.80 10.70 -8.01
CA PHE A 44 16.95 11.19 -6.91
C PHE A 44 15.89 10.14 -6.58
N ASN A 45 15.71 9.85 -5.30
CA ASN A 45 14.60 9.04 -4.80
C ASN A 45 13.50 9.98 -4.30
N LEU A 46 12.36 9.98 -4.99
CA LEU A 46 11.17 10.72 -4.58
C LEU A 46 10.30 9.81 -3.72
N THR A 47 10.76 9.55 -2.50
CA THR A 47 10.07 8.68 -1.55
C THR A 47 9.87 9.40 -0.23
N HIS A 48 8.88 8.95 0.54
CA HIS A 48 8.69 9.42 1.91
C HIS A 48 9.80 8.86 2.80
N SER A 49 10.24 9.66 3.79
CA SER A 49 11.19 9.24 4.81
C SER A 49 10.56 9.22 6.19
N GLY A 50 10.98 8.25 7.01
CA GLY A 50 10.58 8.08 8.41
C GLY A 50 9.06 7.98 8.58
N GLU A 51 8.54 8.68 9.58
CA GLU A 51 7.13 8.67 9.99
C GLU A 51 6.15 9.15 8.90
N ARG A 52 6.64 9.80 7.84
CA ARG A 52 5.79 10.24 6.72
C ARG A 52 5.44 9.11 5.75
N ASN A 53 6.11 7.97 5.83
CA ASN A 53 5.79 6.81 5.01
C ASN A 53 4.64 6.03 5.64
N LEU A 54 3.39 6.37 5.30
CA LEU A 54 2.21 5.80 5.96
C LEU A 54 2.15 4.28 5.82
N SER A 55 1.81 3.60 6.92
CA SER A 55 1.41 2.20 6.87
C SER A 55 0.01 2.06 6.28
N LEU A 56 -0.34 0.84 5.84
CA LEU A 56 -1.70 0.52 5.40
C LEU A 56 -2.72 0.78 6.51
N GLU A 57 -2.38 0.43 7.76
CA GLU A 57 -3.23 0.68 8.93
C GLU A 57 -3.45 2.18 9.14
N ASP A 58 -2.37 2.98 9.15
CA ASP A 58 -2.47 4.44 9.30
C ASP A 58 -3.31 5.09 8.19
N PHE A 59 -3.21 4.58 6.97
CA PHE A 59 -3.99 5.04 5.84
C PHE A 59 -5.49 4.82 6.08
N PHE A 60 -5.90 3.63 6.52
CA PHE A 60 -7.30 3.35 6.81
C PHE A 60 -7.81 4.10 8.05
N ASP A 61 -7.00 4.27 9.09
CA ASP A 61 -7.34 5.12 10.25
C ASP A 61 -7.62 6.57 9.84
N ARG A 62 -6.88 7.10 8.85
CA ARG A 62 -7.15 8.42 8.28
C ARG A 62 -8.46 8.44 7.50
N LEU A 63 -8.78 7.39 6.74
CA LEU A 63 -10.04 7.30 6.02
C LEU A 63 -11.25 7.28 6.96
N GLU A 64 -11.18 6.55 8.07
CA GLU A 64 -12.25 6.52 9.08
C GLU A 64 -12.50 7.91 9.68
N ARG A 65 -11.42 8.59 10.11
CA ARG A 65 -11.52 9.94 10.70
C ARG A 65 -11.99 10.99 9.72
N ALA A 66 -11.51 10.96 8.47
CA ALA A 66 -11.78 12.00 7.49
C ALA A 66 -13.13 11.83 6.78
N PHE A 67 -13.60 10.60 6.60
CA PHE A 67 -14.78 10.29 5.78
C PHE A 67 -15.88 9.50 6.51
N GLY A 68 -15.70 9.15 7.79
CA GLY A 68 -16.70 8.44 8.58
C GLY A 68 -16.87 6.96 8.21
N PHE A 69 -15.86 6.36 7.57
CA PHE A 69 -15.84 4.91 7.36
C PHE A 69 -15.62 4.17 8.70
N SER A 70 -15.95 2.88 8.70
CA SER A 70 -15.65 1.96 9.79
C SER A 70 -15.26 0.60 9.21
N PHE A 71 -14.08 0.10 9.59
CA PHE A 71 -13.50 -1.14 9.10
C PHE A 71 -13.20 -2.12 10.24
N ALA A 72 -13.56 -3.39 10.07
CA ALA A 72 -13.03 -4.44 10.92
C ALA A 72 -11.57 -4.71 10.56
N ARG A 73 -10.67 -4.72 11.55
CA ARG A 73 -9.30 -5.24 11.38
C ARG A 73 -9.39 -6.76 11.53
N VAL A 74 -8.86 -7.49 10.56
CA VAL A 74 -9.01 -8.95 10.47
C VAL A 74 -7.69 -9.61 10.07
N PRO A 75 -7.38 -10.82 10.55
CA PRO A 75 -6.18 -11.53 10.14
C PRO A 75 -6.07 -11.61 8.61
N PHE A 76 -4.87 -11.43 8.06
CA PHE A 76 -4.65 -11.37 6.61
C PHE A 76 -5.28 -12.54 5.85
N ARG A 77 -5.13 -13.77 6.37
CA ARG A 77 -5.68 -14.98 5.72
C ARG A 77 -7.21 -15.03 5.77
N ASP A 78 -7.80 -14.66 6.90
CA ASP A 78 -9.26 -14.54 7.04
C ASP A 78 -9.84 -13.45 6.13
N TRP A 79 -9.09 -12.37 5.92
CA TRP A 79 -9.46 -11.31 4.98
C TRP A 79 -9.38 -11.80 3.53
N PHE A 80 -8.30 -12.49 3.19
CA PHE A 80 -8.08 -13.08 1.86
C PHE A 80 -9.17 -14.08 1.49
N ASP A 81 -9.57 -14.94 2.42
CA ASP A 81 -10.61 -15.94 2.21
C ASP A 81 -12.00 -15.35 1.88
N ARG A 82 -12.25 -14.09 2.22
CA ARG A 82 -13.52 -13.40 1.92
C ARG A 82 -13.70 -13.06 0.45
N TRP A 83 -12.62 -13.04 -0.34
CA TRP A 83 -12.69 -12.58 -1.73
C TRP A 83 -11.91 -13.43 -2.73
N LYS A 84 -11.03 -14.34 -2.28
CA LYS A 84 -10.13 -15.11 -3.16
C LYS A 84 -10.82 -15.90 -4.29
N ASP A 85 -12.06 -16.32 -4.09
CA ASP A 85 -12.84 -17.10 -5.06
C ASP A 85 -13.82 -16.22 -5.88
N ASP A 86 -13.87 -14.91 -5.61
CA ASP A 86 -14.71 -13.96 -6.33
C ASP A 86 -13.93 -13.29 -7.47
N ALA A 87 -14.18 -13.77 -8.69
CA ALA A 87 -13.58 -13.22 -9.91
C ALA A 87 -13.98 -11.76 -10.21
N ALA A 88 -15.06 -11.25 -9.60
CA ALA A 88 -15.48 -9.87 -9.77
C ALA A 88 -14.73 -8.90 -8.83
N THR A 89 -14.02 -9.42 -7.82
CA THR A 89 -13.28 -8.58 -6.89
C THR A 89 -12.13 -7.85 -7.62
N PRO A 90 -11.94 -6.53 -7.39
CA PRO A 90 -10.86 -5.76 -8.04
C PRO A 90 -9.43 -6.29 -7.83
N LEU A 91 -9.21 -7.13 -6.82
CA LEU A 91 -7.92 -7.75 -6.51
C LEU A 91 -7.72 -9.11 -7.20
N TYR A 92 -8.76 -9.69 -7.82
CA TYR A 92 -8.66 -10.99 -8.47
C TYR A 92 -7.58 -11.05 -9.59
N PRO A 93 -7.38 -10.00 -10.42
CA PRO A 93 -6.32 -10.01 -11.42
C PRO A 93 -4.89 -10.12 -10.85
N VAL A 94 -4.72 -9.81 -9.58
CA VAL A 94 -3.44 -9.87 -8.85
C VAL A 94 -3.48 -10.90 -7.72
N LEU A 95 -4.38 -11.88 -7.80
CA LEU A 95 -4.61 -12.91 -6.77
C LEU A 95 -3.33 -13.62 -6.32
N ASN A 96 -2.40 -13.87 -7.26
CA ASN A 96 -1.13 -14.52 -7.00
C ASN A 96 -0.28 -13.78 -5.95
N LEU A 97 -0.35 -12.44 -5.88
CA LEU A 97 0.39 -11.65 -4.89
C LEU A 97 -0.03 -11.95 -3.44
N PHE A 98 -1.27 -12.41 -3.26
CA PHE A 98 -1.88 -12.70 -1.97
C PHE A 98 -1.87 -14.19 -1.62
N ARG A 99 -1.70 -15.07 -2.62
CA ARG A 99 -1.85 -16.52 -2.48
C ARG A 99 -0.54 -17.28 -2.57
N ASP A 100 0.25 -16.98 -3.60
CA ASP A 100 1.31 -17.89 -4.03
C ASP A 100 2.50 -17.77 -3.07
N PRO A 101 3.02 -18.88 -2.54
CA PRO A 101 4.15 -18.85 -1.62
C PRO A 101 5.41 -18.41 -2.36
N MET A 102 6.10 -17.42 -1.82
CA MET A 102 7.33 -16.86 -2.38
C MET A 102 8.55 -17.25 -1.55
N HIS A 103 8.52 -17.00 -0.24
CA HIS A 103 9.61 -17.35 0.68
C HIS A 103 9.05 -17.73 2.04
N GLY A 104 9.54 -18.84 2.62
CA GLY A 104 9.10 -19.31 3.94
C GLY A 104 7.59 -19.59 4.04
N GLY A 105 6.92 -19.88 2.93
CA GLY A 105 5.46 -20.07 2.88
C GLY A 105 4.63 -18.77 2.85
N MET A 106 5.28 -17.61 2.95
CA MET A 106 4.63 -16.30 2.87
C MET A 106 4.43 -15.88 1.42
N CYS A 107 3.32 -15.19 1.13
CA CYS A 107 3.08 -14.58 -0.17
C CYS A 107 3.78 -13.21 -0.29
N MET A 108 3.72 -12.61 -1.49
CA MET A 108 4.41 -11.34 -1.78
C MET A 108 3.98 -10.22 -0.81
N VAL A 109 2.67 -10.10 -0.57
CA VAL A 109 2.11 -9.08 0.34
C VAL A 109 2.52 -9.30 1.80
N GLU A 110 2.61 -10.55 2.24
CA GLU A 110 3.07 -10.86 3.59
C GLU A 110 4.55 -10.55 3.78
N LEU A 111 5.38 -10.81 2.75
CA LEU A 111 6.83 -10.55 2.77
C LEU A 111 7.18 -9.07 2.72
N ASP A 112 6.33 -8.23 2.11
CA ASP A 112 6.56 -6.80 2.04
C ASP A 112 6.26 -6.07 3.37
N GLN A 113 5.77 -6.79 4.38
CA GLN A 113 5.75 -6.29 5.74
C GLN A 113 7.19 -6.14 6.26
N HIS A 114 7.47 -5.01 6.92
CA HIS A 114 8.78 -4.72 7.55
C HIS A 114 9.96 -4.53 6.58
N THR A 115 9.72 -4.30 5.28
CA THR A 115 10.78 -4.01 4.29
C THR A 115 11.37 -2.60 4.42
N TYR A 116 10.67 -1.67 5.09
CA TYR A 116 11.16 -0.34 5.40
C TYR A 116 11.85 -0.35 6.79
N ARG A 117 13.18 -0.26 6.78
CA ARG A 117 14.01 -0.01 7.97
C ARG A 117 14.51 1.43 7.99
#